data_AF-A0A419IYU3-F1
#
_entry.id   AF-A0A419IYU3-F1
#
_cell.length_a   1.000
_cell.length_b   1.000
_cell.length_c   1.000
_cell.angle_alpha   90.00
_cell.angle_beta   90.00
_cell.angle_gamma   90.00
#
_symmetry.space_group_name_H-M   'P 1'
#
loop_
_entity.id
_entity.type
_entity.pdbx_description
1 polymer ?
#
loop_
_entity_poly.entity_id
_entity_poly.type
_entity_poly.pdbx_seq_one_letter_code
_entity_poly.pdbx_strand_id
1 'polypeptide(L)'
;MKRKLILATIMTMVLVCSMQADAALTTIGQAQYGGQNYNMIWDNDSPFGSLIWLDYTKSATNWQNQVNWAAGLNSGGVLTYNIAPTYNVTWGGNWRLPSTVDGLFVYGNDGATTGGYNITSSEMGHLFHTELGNKGYLSTTGVYQPDYGLKNKGSFTNMQPYVYWSGTQYAANTNLEWYFDSGYGIQATNSKSSNFYALAVRPGLAVAVVPEPVSMVLFGVGGVVLVARRMVLRRRG
;
A
#
# COMPACT_ATOMS: atom_id res chain seq x y z
N MET A 1 41.52 -14.38 24.65
CA MET A 1 40.32 -13.54 24.93
C MET A 1 40.02 -12.52 23.82
N LYS A 2 41.00 -11.74 23.32
CA LYS A 2 40.79 -10.69 22.30
C LYS A 2 40.13 -11.16 20.97
N ARG A 3 40.37 -12.41 20.52
CA ARG A 3 39.74 -12.97 19.30
C ARG A 3 38.26 -13.34 19.43
N LYS A 4 37.79 -13.72 20.63
CA LYS A 4 36.37 -14.00 20.88
C LYS A 4 35.55 -12.71 20.95
N LEU A 5 36.18 -11.60 21.34
CA LEU A 5 35.56 -10.28 21.42
C LEU A 5 35.25 -9.70 20.02
N ILE A 6 36.17 -9.88 19.05
CA ILE A 6 36.00 -9.36 17.67
C ILE A 6 34.90 -10.10 16.91
N LEU A 7 34.78 -11.42 17.08
CA LEU A 7 33.67 -12.19 16.48
C LEU A 7 32.31 -11.80 17.09
N ALA A 8 32.28 -11.49 18.39
CA ALA A 8 31.06 -11.06 19.06
C ALA A 8 30.57 -9.70 18.55
N THR A 9 31.49 -8.76 18.21
CA THR A 9 31.13 -7.43 17.68
C THR A 9 30.58 -7.47 16.25
N ILE A 10 31.10 -8.38 15.41
CA ILE A 10 30.62 -8.55 14.02
C ILE A 10 29.22 -9.18 14.02
N MET A 11 28.94 -10.10 14.95
CA MET A 11 27.63 -10.75 15.05
C MET A 11 26.56 -9.83 15.66
N THR A 12 26.93 -8.84 16.48
CA THR A 12 25.98 -7.85 17.01
C THR A 12 25.63 -6.77 15.97
N MET A 13 26.52 -6.43 15.05
CA MET A 13 26.22 -5.49 13.95
C MET A 13 25.18 -6.04 12.95
N VAL A 14 25.07 -7.37 12.82
CA VAL A 14 24.11 -8.02 11.91
C VAL A 14 22.69 -8.12 12.51
N LEU A 15 22.55 -7.99 13.83
CA LEU A 15 21.27 -8.13 14.54
C LEU A 15 20.50 -6.80 14.77
N VAL A 16 21.07 -5.65 14.41
CA VAL A 16 20.45 -4.32 14.62
C VAL A 16 19.61 -3.85 13.42
N CYS A 17 19.57 -4.60 12.32
CA CYS A 17 18.63 -4.35 11.23
C CYS A 17 17.44 -5.30 11.29
N SER A 18 16.82 -5.47 12.45
CA SER A 18 15.40 -5.82 12.48
C SER A 18 14.66 -4.60 11.94
N MET A 19 14.47 -4.55 10.62
CA MET A 19 13.53 -3.62 10.00
C MET A 19 12.22 -3.77 10.75
N GLN A 20 11.80 -2.73 11.47
CA GLN A 20 10.40 -2.61 11.83
C GLN A 20 9.65 -2.65 10.50
N ALA A 21 8.78 -3.64 10.32
CA ALA A 21 7.77 -3.61 9.28
C ALA A 21 6.77 -2.52 9.71
N ASP A 22 7.13 -1.28 9.43
CA ASP A 22 6.17 -0.18 9.37
C ASP A 22 5.25 -0.46 8.18
N ALA A 23 3.95 -0.23 8.36
CA ALA A 23 2.97 -0.21 7.27
C ALA A 23 3.39 0.86 6.26
N ALA A 24 3.97 0.42 5.14
CA ALA A 24 4.88 1.25 4.35
C ALA A 24 4.23 1.69 3.04
N LEU A 25 3.22 2.56 3.14
CA LEU A 25 2.76 3.34 2.01
C LEU A 25 3.93 4.16 1.45
N THR A 26 4.42 3.75 0.29
CA THR A 26 5.64 4.28 -0.31
C THR A 26 5.33 4.92 -1.65
N THR A 27 5.67 6.19 -1.83
CA THR A 27 5.56 6.82 -3.16
C THR A 27 6.66 6.30 -4.08
N ILE A 28 6.26 5.59 -5.14
CA ILE A 28 7.17 4.92 -6.09
C ILE A 28 7.34 5.71 -7.40
N GLY A 29 6.63 6.82 -7.55
CA GLY A 29 6.65 7.66 -8.73
C GLY A 29 5.32 8.37 -8.92
N GLN A 30 5.06 8.78 -10.15
CA GLN A 30 3.84 9.49 -10.53
C GLN A 30 3.25 8.92 -11.81
N ALA A 31 1.93 9.03 -11.96
CA ALA A 31 1.24 8.80 -13.22
C ALA A 31 0.65 10.12 -13.72
N GLN A 32 0.93 10.45 -14.99
CA GLN A 32 0.27 11.56 -15.66
C GLN A 32 -1.13 11.13 -16.11
N TYR A 33 -2.15 11.89 -15.74
CA TYR A 33 -3.54 11.68 -16.13
C TYR A 33 -4.24 13.04 -16.31
N GLY A 34 -4.92 13.24 -17.44
CA GLY A 34 -5.63 14.50 -17.71
C GLY A 34 -4.75 15.75 -17.65
N GLY A 35 -3.46 15.62 -18.00
CA GLY A 35 -2.49 16.72 -18.00
C GLY A 35 -1.89 17.06 -16.63
N GLN A 36 -2.20 16.31 -15.57
CA GLN A 36 -1.65 16.49 -14.22
C GLN A 36 -0.92 15.23 -13.76
N ASN A 37 -0.03 15.37 -12.78
CA ASN A 37 0.71 14.25 -12.19
C ASN A 37 0.10 13.87 -10.84
N TYR A 38 -0.14 12.57 -10.66
CA TYR A 38 -0.67 12.00 -9.42
C TYR A 38 0.29 10.98 -8.85
N ASN A 39 0.43 10.93 -7.53
CA ASN A 39 1.32 9.98 -6.88
C ASN A 39 0.86 8.55 -7.15
N MET A 40 1.83 7.68 -7.37
CA MET A 40 1.65 6.24 -7.31
C MET A 40 2.19 5.75 -5.97
N ILE A 41 1.31 5.18 -5.17
CA ILE A 41 1.60 4.82 -3.78
C ILE A 41 1.53 3.31 -3.69
N TRP A 42 2.69 2.71 -3.41
CA TRP A 42 2.85 1.28 -3.24
C TRP A 42 2.56 0.89 -1.79
N ASP A 43 1.75 -0.13 -1.63
CA ASP A 43 1.37 -0.79 -0.40
C ASP A 43 1.92 -2.23 -0.50
N ASN A 44 2.93 -2.52 0.34
CA ASN A 44 3.76 -3.71 0.20
C ASN A 44 3.46 -4.81 1.22
N ASP A 45 2.64 -4.51 2.23
CA ASP A 45 2.30 -5.38 3.34
C ASP A 45 0.80 -5.59 3.53
N SER A 46 -0.03 -5.06 2.62
CA SER A 46 -1.45 -5.36 2.54
C SER A 46 -1.75 -6.88 2.52
N PRO A 47 -2.77 -7.34 3.28
CA PRO A 47 -3.21 -8.73 3.29
C PRO A 47 -3.86 -9.16 1.96
N PHE A 48 -4.12 -8.22 1.05
CA PHE A 48 -4.66 -8.46 -0.28
C PHE A 48 -3.57 -8.63 -1.34
N GLY A 49 -2.31 -8.72 -0.90
CA GLY A 49 -1.13 -8.75 -1.76
C GLY A 49 -0.62 -7.34 -2.05
N SER A 50 0.39 -7.27 -2.92
CA SER A 50 1.05 -6.00 -3.21
C SER A 50 0.18 -5.11 -4.12
N LEU A 51 -0.17 -3.93 -3.63
CA LEU A 51 -1.10 -3.01 -4.28
C LEU A 51 -0.41 -1.68 -4.61
N ILE A 52 -0.84 -1.07 -5.71
CA ILE A 52 -0.45 0.29 -6.09
C ILE A 52 -1.72 1.12 -6.23
N TRP A 53 -1.78 2.19 -5.45
CA TRP A 53 -2.85 3.17 -5.46
C TRP A 53 -2.50 4.33 -6.39
N LEU A 54 -3.49 4.82 -7.13
CA LEU A 54 -3.40 6.09 -7.85
C LEU A 54 -3.99 7.18 -6.94
N ASP A 55 -3.18 8.16 -6.54
CA ASP A 55 -3.61 9.30 -5.71
C ASP A 55 -4.45 10.29 -6.53
N TYR A 56 -5.62 9.84 -6.98
CA TYR A 56 -6.59 10.60 -7.74
C TYR A 56 -8.01 10.26 -7.27
N THR A 57 -8.70 11.25 -6.71
CA THR A 57 -10.11 11.13 -6.35
C THR A 57 -10.98 11.47 -7.56
N LYS A 58 -11.58 10.45 -8.19
CA LYS A 58 -12.53 10.65 -9.28
C LYS A 58 -13.84 11.22 -8.73
N SER A 59 -14.32 12.29 -9.37
CA SER A 59 -15.57 12.95 -9.01
C SER A 59 -16.76 11.98 -8.96
N ALA A 60 -17.71 12.28 -8.07
CA ALA A 60 -18.82 11.40 -7.76
C ALA A 60 -19.74 11.14 -8.96
N THR A 61 -20.09 9.88 -9.17
CA THR A 61 -21.08 9.43 -10.16
C THR A 61 -21.59 8.03 -9.77
N ASN A 62 -22.52 7.50 -10.56
CA ASN A 62 -23.07 6.16 -10.36
C ASN A 62 -21.98 5.08 -10.46
N TRP A 63 -22.26 3.92 -9.84
CA TRP A 63 -21.29 2.85 -9.70
C TRP A 63 -20.73 2.36 -11.04
N GLN A 64 -21.60 2.12 -12.03
CA GLN A 64 -21.18 1.62 -13.34
C GLN A 64 -20.23 2.58 -14.05
N ASN A 65 -20.47 3.89 -13.94
CA ASN A 65 -19.58 4.90 -14.50
C ASN A 65 -18.21 4.88 -13.82
N GLN A 66 -18.13 4.64 -12.51
CA GLN A 66 -16.85 4.52 -11.82
C GLN A 66 -16.08 3.25 -12.21
N VAL A 67 -16.79 2.13 -12.35
CA VAL A 67 -16.19 0.88 -12.86
C VAL A 67 -15.64 1.09 -14.27
N ASN A 68 -16.42 1.73 -15.15
CA ASN A 68 -15.99 2.05 -16.51
C ASN A 68 -14.78 3.00 -16.53
N TRP A 69 -14.76 4.00 -15.64
CA TRP A 69 -13.62 4.91 -15.50
C TRP A 69 -12.35 4.15 -15.08
N ALA A 70 -12.42 3.33 -14.03
CA ALA A 70 -11.26 2.57 -13.56
C ALA A 70 -10.76 1.57 -14.61
N ALA A 71 -11.67 0.91 -15.33
CA ALA A 71 -11.33 0.05 -16.45
C ALA A 71 -10.63 0.83 -17.59
N GLY A 72 -11.10 2.05 -17.87
CA GLY A 72 -10.54 2.93 -18.90
C GLY A 72 -9.09 3.38 -18.62
N LEU A 73 -8.64 3.39 -17.36
CA LEU A 73 -7.24 3.67 -16.99
C LEU A 73 -6.25 2.65 -17.57
N ASN A 74 -6.73 1.46 -17.97
CA ASN A 74 -5.91 0.41 -18.57
C ASN A 74 -5.66 0.61 -20.07
N SER A 75 -6.40 1.53 -20.71
CA SER A 75 -6.23 1.80 -22.14
C SER A 75 -4.89 2.48 -22.41
N GLY A 76 -4.22 2.07 -23.49
CA GLY A 76 -2.92 2.63 -23.90
C GLY A 76 -2.99 4.15 -24.08
N GLY A 77 -2.02 4.86 -23.49
CA GLY A 77 -1.93 6.33 -23.57
C GLY A 77 -2.82 7.10 -22.59
N VAL A 78 -3.68 6.43 -21.80
CA VAL A 78 -4.47 7.12 -20.77
C VAL A 78 -3.62 7.52 -19.57
N LEU A 79 -2.72 6.63 -19.14
CA LEU A 79 -1.73 6.90 -18.10
C LEU A 79 -0.32 6.86 -18.67
N THR A 80 0.49 7.84 -18.31
CA THR A 80 1.93 7.83 -18.55
C THR A 80 2.65 7.69 -17.20
N TYR A 81 3.37 6.59 -17.01
CA TYR A 81 4.04 6.29 -15.75
C TYR A 81 5.46 6.86 -15.71
N ASN A 82 5.73 7.68 -14.70
CA ASN A 82 7.04 8.21 -14.36
C ASN A 82 7.49 7.58 -13.04
N ILE A 83 7.95 6.33 -13.11
CA ILE A 83 8.44 5.59 -11.94
C ILE A 83 9.79 6.17 -11.51
N ALA A 84 9.99 6.35 -10.20
CA ALA A 84 11.27 6.82 -9.69
C ALA A 84 12.38 5.80 -10.01
N PRO A 85 13.59 6.24 -10.39
CA PRO A 85 14.65 5.36 -10.88
C PRO A 85 15.16 4.35 -9.85
N THR A 86 14.80 4.54 -8.58
CA THR A 86 15.09 3.62 -7.48
C THR A 86 14.12 2.44 -7.42
N TYR A 87 13.11 2.35 -8.29
CA TYR A 87 12.12 1.26 -8.26
C TYR A 87 11.96 0.60 -9.63
N ASN A 88 11.85 -0.72 -9.61
CA ASN A 88 11.37 -1.51 -10.74
C ASN A 88 9.96 -2.02 -10.41
N VAL A 89 8.98 -1.71 -11.28
CA VAL A 89 7.58 -2.09 -11.08
C VAL A 89 7.21 -3.25 -12.00
N THR A 90 6.71 -4.33 -11.39
CA THR A 90 6.09 -5.45 -12.09
C THR A 90 4.58 -5.38 -11.90
N TRP A 91 3.83 -5.31 -12.99
CA TRP A 91 2.39 -5.19 -12.97
C TRP A 91 1.70 -6.55 -12.88
N GLY A 92 0.82 -6.73 -11.89
CA GLY A 92 0.14 -8.01 -11.62
C GLY A 92 -1.31 -8.08 -12.10
N GLY A 93 -1.88 -6.98 -12.60
CA GLY A 93 -3.27 -6.93 -13.03
C GLY A 93 -3.65 -5.61 -13.67
N ASN A 94 -4.95 -5.32 -13.70
CA ASN A 94 -5.52 -4.07 -14.23
C ASN A 94 -5.86 -3.10 -13.09
N TRP A 95 -5.89 -1.81 -13.40
CA TRP A 95 -6.56 -0.79 -12.60
C TRP A 95 -8.04 -1.14 -12.45
N ARG A 96 -8.52 -1.03 -11.22
CA ARG A 96 -9.91 -1.29 -10.82
C ARG A 96 -10.28 -0.42 -9.62
N LEU A 97 -11.55 -0.44 -9.26
CA LEU A 97 -11.99 0.03 -7.96
C LEU A 97 -11.47 -0.91 -6.85
N PRO A 98 -11.38 -0.44 -5.60
CA PRO A 98 -10.93 -1.26 -4.49
C PRO A 98 -11.98 -2.32 -4.15
N SER A 99 -11.54 -3.49 -3.72
CA SER A 99 -12.43 -4.61 -3.41
C SER A 99 -12.84 -4.63 -1.94
N THR A 100 -14.04 -5.15 -1.73
CA THR A 100 -14.60 -5.52 -0.43
C THR A 100 -14.96 -7.00 -0.46
N VAL A 101 -14.78 -7.71 0.65
CA VAL A 101 -15.27 -9.09 0.79
C VAL A 101 -16.80 -9.07 0.82
N ASP A 102 -17.43 -9.75 -0.12
CA ASP A 102 -18.89 -9.85 -0.18
C ASP A 102 -19.45 -10.86 0.82
N GLY A 103 -20.73 -10.69 1.18
CA GLY A 103 -21.46 -11.52 2.13
C GLY A 103 -22.70 -10.79 2.64
N LEU A 104 -23.65 -11.50 3.27
CA LEU A 104 -24.85 -10.85 3.83
C LEU A 104 -24.46 -9.65 4.69
N PHE A 105 -25.15 -8.52 4.50
CA PHE A 105 -24.89 -7.32 5.29
C PHE A 105 -25.26 -7.57 6.75
N VAL A 106 -24.24 -7.63 7.60
CA VAL A 106 -24.35 -7.74 9.05
C VAL A 106 -23.65 -6.52 9.62
N TYR A 107 -24.39 -5.69 10.34
CA TYR A 107 -23.85 -4.51 10.99
C TYR A 107 -23.06 -4.89 12.25
N GLY A 108 -21.87 -4.31 12.42
CA GLY A 108 -21.06 -4.44 13.62
C GLY A 108 -20.06 -3.29 13.78
N ASN A 109 -19.40 -3.24 14.93
CA ASN A 109 -18.41 -2.21 15.23
C ASN A 109 -17.02 -2.78 15.46
N ASP A 110 -16.89 -4.08 15.71
CA ASP A 110 -15.63 -4.73 16.10
C ASP A 110 -14.73 -5.11 14.91
N GLY A 111 -15.18 -4.83 13.68
CA GLY A 111 -14.48 -5.19 12.45
C GLY A 111 -14.65 -6.64 12.00
N ALA A 112 -15.37 -7.48 12.76
CA ALA A 112 -15.57 -8.90 12.44
C ALA A 112 -16.78 -9.16 11.53
N THR A 113 -17.62 -8.14 11.32
CA THR A 113 -18.81 -8.21 10.47
C THR A 113 -18.52 -7.77 9.03
N THR A 114 -19.50 -7.92 8.14
CA THR A 114 -19.39 -7.54 6.73
C THR A 114 -19.67 -6.05 6.49
N GLY A 115 -20.45 -5.40 7.36
CA GLY A 115 -20.74 -3.96 7.30
C GLY A 115 -20.65 -3.28 8.66
N GLY A 116 -20.41 -1.98 8.66
CA GLY A 116 -20.22 -1.16 9.86
C GLY A 116 -18.79 -0.62 10.02
N TYR A 117 -18.33 -0.48 11.26
CA TYR A 117 -17.09 0.21 11.62
C TYR A 117 -15.92 -0.74 11.86
N ASN A 118 -14.70 -0.20 11.74
CA ASN A 118 -13.43 -0.89 12.02
C ASN A 118 -13.19 -2.14 11.14
N ILE A 119 -13.84 -2.20 9.98
CA ILE A 119 -13.69 -3.30 9.02
C ILE A 119 -12.38 -3.11 8.26
N THR A 120 -11.43 -4.03 8.46
CA THR A 120 -10.13 -4.06 7.76
C THR A 120 -10.02 -5.16 6.72
N SER A 121 -11.12 -5.90 6.48
CA SER A 121 -11.19 -7.00 5.51
C SER A 121 -11.44 -6.52 4.07
N SER A 122 -11.60 -5.22 3.84
CA SER A 122 -11.62 -4.59 2.51
C SER A 122 -10.37 -3.76 2.26
N GLU A 123 -10.01 -3.55 1.00
CA GLU A 123 -8.83 -2.77 0.63
C GLU A 123 -8.93 -1.31 1.13
N MET A 124 -10.11 -0.68 1.00
CA MET A 124 -10.33 0.68 1.52
C MET A 124 -10.37 0.72 3.04
N GLY A 125 -10.97 -0.28 3.68
CA GLY A 125 -11.02 -0.37 5.14
C GLY A 125 -9.65 -0.58 5.75
N HIS A 126 -8.83 -1.44 5.14
CA HIS A 126 -7.44 -1.67 5.53
C HIS A 126 -6.57 -0.43 5.32
N LEU A 127 -6.66 0.20 4.13
CA LEU A 127 -5.97 1.47 3.86
C LEU A 127 -6.33 2.53 4.91
N PHE A 128 -7.62 2.66 5.25
CA PHE A 128 -8.08 3.70 6.17
C PHE A 128 -7.66 3.43 7.62
N HIS A 129 -7.91 2.23 8.13
CA HIS A 129 -7.72 1.89 9.55
C HIS A 129 -6.31 1.42 9.88
N THR A 130 -5.68 0.62 9.02
CA THR A 130 -4.37 0.02 9.26
C THR A 130 -3.27 0.93 8.74
N GLU A 131 -3.24 1.18 7.43
CA GLU A 131 -2.15 1.92 6.78
C GLU A 131 -2.08 3.38 7.22
N LEU A 132 -3.23 4.04 7.27
CA LEU A 132 -3.33 5.44 7.63
C LEU A 132 -3.60 5.65 9.13
N GLY A 133 -3.95 4.61 9.88
CA GLY A 133 -4.23 4.71 11.31
C GLY A 133 -5.46 5.58 11.67
N ASN A 134 -6.40 5.76 10.74
CA ASN A 134 -7.60 6.57 11.00
C ASN A 134 -8.64 5.79 11.82
N LYS A 135 -9.40 6.53 12.63
CA LYS A 135 -10.45 5.98 13.49
C LYS A 135 -11.82 6.08 12.83
N GLY A 136 -12.63 5.03 13.00
CA GLY A 136 -14.06 5.09 12.69
C GLY A 136 -14.83 5.91 13.71
N TYR A 137 -16.03 6.35 13.36
CA TYR A 137 -16.92 7.11 14.27
C TYR A 137 -17.21 6.36 15.57
N LEU A 138 -17.29 5.02 15.51
CA LEU A 138 -17.41 4.14 16.67
C LEU A 138 -16.14 3.30 16.85
N SER A 139 -15.74 3.09 18.11
CA SER A 139 -14.69 2.12 18.48
C SER A 139 -15.17 0.68 18.29
N THR A 140 -14.27 -0.28 18.49
CA THR A 140 -14.60 -1.72 18.44
C THR A 140 -15.67 -2.13 19.45
N THR A 141 -15.86 -1.37 20.53
CA THR A 141 -16.92 -1.58 21.53
C THR A 141 -18.15 -0.72 21.30
N GLY A 142 -18.26 -0.03 20.15
CA GLY A 142 -19.41 0.81 19.80
C GLY A 142 -19.44 2.18 20.50
N VAL A 143 -18.30 2.66 21.03
CA VAL A 143 -18.23 3.96 21.72
C VAL A 143 -17.83 5.05 20.74
N TYR A 144 -18.49 6.21 20.81
CA TYR A 144 -18.16 7.38 19.99
C TYR A 144 -16.69 7.80 20.15
N GLN A 145 -16.02 8.07 19.03
CA GLN A 145 -14.64 8.56 18.99
C GLN A 145 -14.61 10.00 18.45
N PRO A 146 -14.13 11.00 19.21
CA PRO A 146 -14.16 12.40 18.78
C PRO A 146 -13.17 12.74 17.66
N ASP A 147 -12.13 11.92 17.46
CA ASP A 147 -11.06 12.10 16.48
C ASP A 147 -11.23 11.23 15.22
N TYR A 148 -12.47 10.81 14.93
CA TYR A 148 -12.81 9.98 13.78
C TYR A 148 -12.62 10.65 12.41
N GLY A 149 -12.63 9.83 11.36
CA GLY A 149 -12.59 10.25 9.96
C GLY A 149 -11.17 10.31 9.39
N LEU A 150 -11.07 10.75 8.13
CA LEU A 150 -9.79 10.87 7.41
C LEU A 150 -8.94 12.03 7.96
N LYS A 151 -8.15 11.76 9.00
CA LYS A 151 -7.23 12.72 9.64
C LYS A 151 -5.80 12.58 9.13
N ASN A 152 -5.37 11.34 8.90
CA ASN A 152 -4.10 11.02 8.28
C ASN A 152 -4.34 10.54 6.86
N LYS A 153 -3.56 11.08 5.92
CA LYS A 153 -3.59 10.70 4.51
C LYS A 153 -2.26 10.09 4.04
N GLY A 154 -1.24 10.02 4.89
CA GLY A 154 0.08 9.52 4.52
C GLY A 154 0.58 10.20 3.24
N SER A 155 0.94 9.41 2.23
CA SER A 155 1.39 9.88 0.92
C SER A 155 0.28 10.37 -0.02
N PHE A 156 -1.00 10.22 0.36
CA PHE A 156 -2.12 10.68 -0.45
C PHE A 156 -2.34 12.19 -0.29
N THR A 157 -2.24 12.92 -1.40
CA THR A 157 -2.48 14.35 -1.46
C THR A 157 -3.90 14.66 -1.92
N ASN A 158 -4.49 13.81 -2.76
CA ASN A 158 -5.79 14.02 -3.39
C ASN A 158 -6.93 13.21 -2.76
N MET A 159 -6.67 12.35 -1.78
CA MET A 159 -7.71 11.67 -1.00
C MET A 159 -8.49 12.67 -0.14
N GLN A 160 -9.81 12.51 -0.07
CA GLN A 160 -10.74 13.40 0.61
C GLN A 160 -11.67 12.59 1.54
N PRO A 161 -12.24 13.19 2.61
CA PRO A 161 -13.14 12.51 3.55
C PRO A 161 -14.54 12.29 2.94
N TYR A 162 -14.60 11.55 1.84
CA TYR A 162 -15.82 11.25 1.10
C TYR A 162 -16.17 9.77 1.11
N VAL A 163 -17.32 9.47 0.50
CA VAL A 163 -17.79 8.11 0.20
C VAL A 163 -17.19 7.64 -1.12
N TYR A 164 -16.56 6.47 -1.09
CA TYR A 164 -15.91 5.83 -2.22
C TYR A 164 -16.59 4.50 -2.56
N TRP A 165 -16.86 4.29 -3.85
CA TRP A 165 -17.36 3.01 -4.34
C TRP A 165 -16.31 1.90 -4.22
N SER A 166 -16.76 0.71 -3.79
CA SER A 166 -16.03 -0.53 -4.00
C SER A 166 -16.33 -1.09 -5.40
N GLY A 167 -15.40 -1.86 -5.95
CA GLY A 167 -15.63 -2.69 -7.14
C GLY A 167 -16.49 -3.94 -6.88
N THR A 168 -16.91 -4.17 -5.64
CA THR A 168 -17.68 -5.36 -5.25
C THR A 168 -19.18 -5.08 -5.23
N GLN A 169 -19.91 -5.90 -5.99
CA GLN A 169 -21.37 -5.98 -5.94
C GLN A 169 -21.88 -6.78 -4.75
N TYR A 170 -22.97 -6.30 -4.14
CA TYR A 170 -23.65 -7.04 -3.09
C TYR A 170 -24.49 -8.17 -3.68
N ALA A 171 -24.04 -9.42 -3.56
CA ALA A 171 -24.68 -10.54 -4.25
C ALA A 171 -26.13 -10.80 -3.79
N ALA A 172 -26.48 -10.49 -2.54
CA ALA A 172 -27.82 -10.72 -2.03
C ALA A 172 -28.87 -9.73 -2.57
N ASN A 173 -28.44 -8.59 -3.11
CA ASN A 173 -29.28 -7.67 -3.87
C ASN A 173 -28.44 -6.90 -4.89
N THR A 174 -28.50 -7.34 -6.15
CA THR A 174 -27.67 -6.83 -7.25
C THR A 174 -27.97 -5.39 -7.70
N ASN A 175 -28.96 -4.74 -7.07
CA ASN A 175 -29.20 -3.31 -7.17
C ASN A 175 -28.32 -2.48 -6.23
N LEU A 176 -27.65 -3.14 -5.27
CA LEU A 176 -26.78 -2.52 -4.29
C LEU A 176 -25.32 -2.88 -4.53
N GLU A 177 -24.45 -1.97 -4.12
CA GLU A 177 -22.99 -2.07 -4.27
C GLU A 177 -22.33 -1.66 -2.96
N TRP A 178 -21.17 -2.25 -2.67
CA TRP A 178 -20.40 -1.89 -1.49
C TRP A 178 -19.74 -0.52 -1.64
N TYR A 179 -19.64 0.22 -0.55
CA TYR A 179 -18.91 1.47 -0.47
C TYR A 179 -18.16 1.58 0.85
N PHE A 180 -17.18 2.47 0.89
CA PHE A 180 -16.50 2.88 2.10
C PHE A 180 -16.59 4.40 2.27
N ASP A 181 -17.08 4.85 3.41
CA ASP A 181 -17.12 6.27 3.78
C ASP A 181 -15.92 6.59 4.68
N SER A 182 -14.95 7.30 4.11
CA SER A 182 -13.75 7.73 4.81
C SER A 182 -13.96 8.94 5.73
N GLY A 183 -15.09 9.64 5.62
CA GLY A 183 -15.50 10.68 6.56
C GLY A 183 -15.90 10.10 7.92
N TYR A 184 -16.49 8.90 7.92
CA TYR A 184 -16.94 8.23 9.14
C TYR A 184 -16.19 6.93 9.45
N GLY A 185 -15.40 6.38 8.52
CA GLY A 185 -14.75 5.08 8.65
C GLY A 185 -15.75 3.92 8.67
N ILE A 186 -16.81 3.98 7.84
CA ILE A 186 -17.87 2.97 7.77
C ILE A 186 -17.90 2.31 6.39
N GLN A 187 -18.06 0.99 6.38
CA GLN A 187 -18.35 0.21 5.17
C GLN A 187 -19.83 -0.19 5.16
N ALA A 188 -20.51 0.04 4.03
CA ALA A 188 -21.89 -0.41 3.87
C ALA A 188 -22.26 -0.61 2.38
N THR A 189 -23.53 -0.88 2.12
CA THR A 189 -24.05 -1.04 0.76
C THR A 189 -25.02 0.10 0.42
N ASN A 190 -25.08 0.48 -0.85
CA ASN A 190 -26.04 1.47 -1.33
C ASN A 190 -26.46 1.22 -2.78
N SER A 191 -27.55 1.85 -3.21
CA SER A 191 -28.06 1.78 -4.59
C SER A 191 -27.00 2.23 -5.60
N LYS A 192 -26.86 1.47 -6.70
CA LYS A 192 -26.03 1.79 -7.88
C LYS A 192 -26.25 3.20 -8.44
N SER A 193 -27.46 3.73 -8.28
CA SER A 193 -27.84 5.06 -8.77
C SER A 193 -27.29 6.21 -7.93
N SER A 194 -26.73 5.92 -6.75
CA SER A 194 -26.11 6.93 -5.89
C SER A 194 -24.83 7.47 -6.51
N ASN A 195 -24.48 8.71 -6.20
CA ASN A 195 -23.26 9.33 -6.70
C ASN A 195 -22.20 9.32 -5.61
N PHE A 196 -21.22 8.42 -5.73
CA PHE A 196 -20.04 8.36 -4.85
C PHE A 196 -18.75 8.48 -5.65
N TYR A 197 -17.69 8.89 -4.98
CA TYR A 197 -16.36 9.08 -5.54
C TYR A 197 -15.71 7.72 -5.82
N ALA A 198 -14.58 7.74 -6.51
CA ALA A 198 -13.78 6.54 -6.73
C ALA A 198 -12.29 6.82 -6.54
N LEU A 199 -11.58 5.78 -6.11
CA LEU A 199 -10.14 5.70 -6.02
C LEU A 199 -9.71 4.46 -6.82
N ALA A 200 -8.62 4.54 -7.56
CA ALA A 200 -8.16 3.40 -8.35
C ALA A 200 -7.02 2.68 -7.65
N VAL A 201 -7.06 1.36 -7.70
CA VAL A 201 -6.01 0.47 -7.20
C VAL A 201 -5.69 -0.59 -8.24
N ARG A 202 -4.45 -1.08 -8.22
CA ARG A 202 -3.94 -2.08 -9.14
C ARG A 202 -2.96 -3.02 -8.43
N PRO A 203 -3.05 -4.34 -8.63
CA PRO A 203 -2.00 -5.25 -8.19
C PRO A 203 -0.67 -4.95 -8.87
N GLY A 204 0.40 -4.80 -8.08
CA GLY A 204 1.72 -4.52 -8.61
C GLY A 204 2.79 -4.53 -7.52
N LEU A 205 3.98 -5.00 -7.90
CA LEU A 205 5.12 -5.12 -7.01
C LEU A 205 6.17 -4.07 -7.43
N ALA A 206 6.56 -3.19 -6.51
CA ALA A 206 7.64 -2.24 -6.74
C ALA A 206 8.86 -2.62 -5.88
N VAL A 207 9.91 -3.13 -6.49
CA VAL A 207 11.13 -3.51 -5.75
C VAL A 207 12.14 -2.37 -5.85
N ALA A 208 12.72 -1.98 -4.71
CA ALA A 208 13.81 -1.03 -4.69
C ALA A 208 15.03 -1.60 -5.42
N VAL A 209 15.54 -0.84 -6.39
CA VAL A 209 16.78 -1.12 -7.10
C VAL A 209 17.93 -0.79 -6.16
N VAL A 210 18.34 -1.76 -5.36
CA VAL A 210 19.51 -1.62 -4.49
C VAL A 210 20.75 -1.69 -5.39
N PRO A 211 21.62 -0.66 -5.43
CA PRO A 211 22.94 -0.80 -6.03
C PRO A 211 23.68 -1.87 -5.22
N GLU A 212 24.13 -2.96 -5.84
CA GLU A 212 24.74 -4.10 -5.15
C GLU A 212 25.70 -3.65 -4.03
N PRO A 213 25.31 -3.79 -2.75
CA PRO A 213 26.19 -3.46 -1.65
C PRO A 213 27.13 -4.64 -1.43
N VAL A 214 28.34 -4.34 -0.96
CA VAL A 214 29.29 -5.28 -0.34
C VAL A 214 30.11 -6.22 -1.24
N SER A 215 29.70 -6.61 -2.46
CA SER A 215 30.55 -7.46 -3.33
C SER A 215 31.91 -6.82 -3.61
N MET A 216 31.93 -5.52 -3.95
CA MET A 216 33.17 -4.77 -4.18
C MET A 216 34.01 -4.57 -2.91
N VAL A 217 33.38 -4.40 -1.76
CA VAL A 217 34.09 -4.26 -0.48
C VAL A 217 34.70 -5.60 -0.07
N LEU A 218 33.97 -6.71 -0.23
CA LEU A 218 34.47 -8.06 0.05
C LEU A 218 35.57 -8.46 -0.95
N PHE A 219 35.45 -8.09 -2.21
CA PHE A 219 36.48 -8.31 -3.24
C PHE A 219 37.72 -7.44 -2.98
N GLY A 220 37.52 -6.18 -2.58
CA GLY A 220 38.60 -5.26 -2.21
C GLY A 220 39.34 -5.72 -0.96
N VAL A 221 38.62 -6.03 0.11
CA VAL A 221 39.18 -6.54 1.38
C VAL A 221 39.83 -7.92 1.16
N GLY A 222 39.18 -8.82 0.44
CA GLY A 222 39.71 -10.14 0.08
C GLY A 222 41.00 -10.04 -0.73
N GLY A 223 41.07 -9.13 -1.71
CA GLY A 223 42.27 -8.83 -2.49
C GLY A 223 43.42 -8.30 -1.63
N VAL A 224 43.15 -7.33 -0.75
CA VAL A 224 44.15 -6.76 0.17
C VAL A 224 44.70 -7.82 1.13
N VAL A 225 43.85 -8.69 1.67
CA VAL A 225 44.28 -9.78 2.57
C VAL A 225 45.16 -10.79 1.85
N LEU A 226 44.84 -11.16 0.61
CA LEU A 226 45.65 -12.08 -0.20
C LEU A 226 47.04 -11.50 -0.54
N VAL A 227 47.10 -10.21 -0.89
CA VAL A 227 48.36 -9.51 -1.17
C VAL A 227 49.21 -9.42 0.09
N ALA A 228 48.62 -9.03 1.22
CA ALA A 228 49.31 -8.96 2.51
C ALA A 228 49.87 -10.34 2.93
N ARG A 229 49.09 -11.42 2.76
CA ARG A 229 49.53 -12.79 3.03
C ARG A 229 50.72 -13.18 2.16
N ARG A 230 50.70 -12.86 0.86
CA ARG A 230 51.80 -13.16 -0.06
C ARG A 230 53.09 -12.43 0.29
N MET A 231 53.00 -11.17 0.73
CA MET A 231 54.16 -10.38 1.15
C MET A 231 54.80 -10.93 2.43
N VAL A 232 54.01 -11.39 3.40
CA VAL A 232 54.52 -12.00 4.63
C VAL A 232 55.26 -13.31 4.36
N LEU A 233 54.75 -14.14 3.45
CA LEU A 233 55.39 -15.41 3.08
C LEU A 233 56.73 -15.22 2.37
N ARG A 234 56.88 -14.18 1.55
CA ARG A 234 58.14 -13.85 0.85
C ARG A 234 59.27 -13.34 1.74
N ARG A 235 58.97 -12.82 2.94
CA ARG A 235 59.98 -12.31 3.89
C ARG A 235 60.53 -13.40 4.83
N ARG A 236 60.03 -14.64 4.72
CA ARG A 236 60.36 -15.76 5.61
C ARG A 236 61.13 -16.89 4.93
N GLY A 237 61.43 -16.77 3.63
CA GLY A 237 62.35 -17.63 2.91
C GLY A 237 63.54 -16.79 2.45
#